data_AF-A0A7S2QE88-F1
#
_entry.id   AF-A0A7S2QE88-F1
#
_cell.length_a   1.000
_cell.length_b   1.000
_cell.length_c   1.000
_cell.angle_alpha   90.00
_cell.angle_beta   90.00
_cell.angle_gamma   90.00
#
_symmetry.space_group_name_H-M   'P 1'
#
loop_
_entity.id
_entity.type
_entity.pdbx_description
1 polymer ?
#
loop_
_entity_poly.entity_id
_entity_poly.type
_entity_poly.pdbx_seq_one_letter_code
_entity_poly.pdbx_strand_id
1 'polypeptide(L)'
;AAFPPGGLGRRRLLDAAIAISPGNATVLSRAKALGGAEALASDDAASLQVGPTNGWAAHSLGSECKVPTGMQVEDLFPTPIGFAHISQVGIKNWKRTLAFLRERSVRRFDRLYQKKRKARQAKFMDVNNEFFQSQETNAQAAMEQPGHWPKMYGSALYAEWVSAAKRVCSSYVRGMGVPLTKEEQEEMELILWAAVYPDVDDDVVSHMYHAHQESIVSFVLFVSMPSPATPMVIADPRGMPPVEDYEWFQDRGDLGVDAEPPFHRTLEFFAGEGDIVIFPSFAIHKVPPH
;
A
#
# COMPACT_ATOMS: atom_id res chain seq x y z
N ALA A 1 2.96 -31.57 -9.68
CA ALA A 1 1.84 -31.56 -8.72
C ALA A 1 0.82 -30.55 -9.23
N ALA A 2 -0.41 -30.97 -9.52
CA ALA A 2 -1.45 -30.09 -10.05
C ALA A 2 -1.97 -29.18 -8.92
N PHE A 3 -1.93 -27.85 -9.12
CA PHE A 3 -2.56 -26.90 -8.21
C PHE A 3 -4.08 -26.88 -8.44
N PRO A 4 -4.91 -26.80 -7.37
CA PRO A 4 -6.36 -26.79 -7.51
C PRO A 4 -6.86 -25.47 -8.13
N PRO A 5 -7.99 -25.49 -8.86
CA PRO A 5 -8.49 -24.33 -9.60
C PRO A 5 -9.01 -23.23 -8.66
N GLY A 6 -8.26 -22.13 -8.57
CA GLY A 6 -8.65 -20.69 -8.62
C GLY A 6 -9.89 -20.11 -7.91
N GLY A 7 -10.70 -20.85 -7.15
CA GLY A 7 -11.97 -20.35 -6.60
C GLY A 7 -11.88 -19.63 -5.24
N LEU A 8 -10.90 -19.98 -4.41
CA LEU A 8 -10.85 -19.55 -3.01
C LEU A 8 -10.32 -18.12 -2.80
N GLY A 9 -9.42 -17.63 -3.67
CA GLY A 9 -8.80 -16.30 -3.51
C GLY A 9 -9.75 -15.14 -3.81
N ARG A 10 -10.50 -15.22 -4.92
CA ARG A 10 -11.47 -14.16 -5.30
C ARG A 10 -12.62 -14.02 -4.32
N ARG A 11 -13.04 -15.12 -3.69
CA ARG A 11 -14.13 -15.13 -2.69
C ARG A 11 -13.70 -14.38 -1.43
N ARG A 12 -12.46 -14.58 -0.96
CA ARG A 12 -11.98 -13.98 0.29
C ARG A 12 -11.67 -12.48 0.21
N LEU A 13 -11.17 -11.95 -0.91
CA LEU A 13 -11.00 -10.49 -1.11
C LEU A 13 -12.34 -9.77 -1.09
N LEU A 14 -13.35 -10.41 -1.68
CA LEU A 14 -14.70 -9.91 -1.72
C LEU A 14 -15.37 -9.96 -0.34
N ASP A 15 -15.18 -11.06 0.39
CA ASP A 15 -15.66 -11.20 1.77
C ASP A 15 -14.99 -10.16 2.70
N ALA A 16 -13.71 -9.88 2.51
CA ALA A 16 -13.01 -8.80 3.22
C ALA A 16 -13.59 -7.42 2.86
N ALA A 17 -13.82 -7.13 1.58
CA ALA A 17 -14.43 -5.88 1.14
C ALA A 17 -15.85 -5.68 1.72
N ILE A 18 -16.66 -6.74 1.78
CA ILE A 18 -18.00 -6.72 2.43
C ILE A 18 -17.88 -6.45 3.93
N ALA A 19 -16.92 -7.10 4.61
CA ALA A 19 -16.69 -6.91 6.04
C ALA A 19 -16.21 -5.48 6.37
N ILE A 20 -15.41 -4.88 5.49
CA ILE A 20 -14.88 -3.52 5.63
C ILE A 20 -15.96 -2.47 5.37
N SER A 21 -16.85 -2.69 4.39
CA SER A 21 -17.87 -1.71 4.01
C SER A 21 -19.26 -2.37 3.81
N PRO A 22 -19.91 -2.80 4.91
CA PRO A 22 -21.16 -3.57 4.84
C PRO A 22 -22.35 -2.79 4.27
N GLY A 23 -22.22 -1.46 4.10
CA GLY A 23 -23.23 -0.59 3.49
C GLY A 23 -22.91 -0.12 2.07
N ASN A 24 -21.76 -0.48 1.50
CA ASN A 24 -21.36 -0.01 0.17
C ASN A 24 -22.05 -0.84 -0.93
N ALA A 25 -23.03 -0.23 -1.61
CA ALA A 25 -23.85 -0.90 -2.63
C ALA A 25 -23.04 -1.45 -3.82
N THR A 26 -21.90 -0.83 -4.16
CA THR A 26 -21.02 -1.29 -5.23
C THR A 26 -20.29 -2.57 -4.83
N VAL A 27 -19.77 -2.62 -3.61
CA VAL A 27 -19.11 -3.81 -3.04
C VAL A 27 -20.10 -4.97 -2.92
N LEU A 28 -21.30 -4.70 -2.39
CA LEU A 28 -22.34 -5.70 -2.21
C LEU A 28 -22.89 -6.26 -3.54
N SER A 29 -23.05 -5.43 -4.56
CA SER A 29 -23.53 -5.88 -5.87
C SER A 29 -22.51 -6.76 -6.61
N ARG A 30 -21.22 -6.38 -6.56
CA ARG A 30 -20.10 -7.20 -7.03
C ARG A 30 -20.02 -8.52 -6.26
N ALA A 31 -20.28 -8.49 -4.95
CA ALA A 31 -20.27 -9.68 -4.12
C ALA A 31 -21.33 -10.71 -4.49
N LYS A 32 -22.55 -10.21 -4.69
CA LYS A 32 -23.68 -11.02 -5.11
C LYS A 32 -23.49 -11.63 -6.50
N ALA A 33 -22.88 -10.90 -7.42
CA ALA A 33 -22.57 -11.38 -8.76
C ALA A 33 -21.54 -12.53 -8.78
N LEU A 34 -20.72 -12.65 -7.74
CA LEU A 34 -19.65 -13.66 -7.61
C LEU A 34 -20.02 -14.83 -6.68
N GLY A 35 -21.27 -14.91 -6.20
CA GLY A 35 -21.79 -16.05 -5.44
C GLY A 35 -21.31 -16.14 -3.98
N GLY A 36 -20.91 -15.02 -3.35
CA GLY A 36 -20.45 -14.98 -1.96
C GLY A 36 -21.60 -14.78 -0.97
N ALA A 37 -22.12 -15.85 -0.39
CA ALA A 37 -22.99 -15.80 0.80
C ALA A 37 -22.96 -17.14 1.56
N GLU A 38 -21.76 -17.66 1.89
CA GLU A 38 -21.62 -18.67 2.94
C GLU A 38 -20.40 -18.32 3.80
N ALA A 39 -20.66 -18.02 5.07
CA ALA A 39 -19.68 -17.57 6.04
C ALA A 39 -18.75 -18.74 6.45
N LEU A 40 -17.43 -18.57 6.28
CA LEU A 40 -16.44 -19.48 6.84
C LEU A 40 -16.06 -19.03 8.24
N ALA A 41 -16.29 -19.93 9.19
CA ALA A 41 -15.77 -19.86 10.56
C ALA A 41 -14.23 -19.93 10.56
N SER A 42 -13.66 -19.29 11.57
CA SER A 42 -12.23 -19.07 11.82
C SER A 42 -11.38 -20.34 11.89
N ASP A 43 -10.11 -20.22 11.47
CA ASP A 43 -8.96 -20.77 12.20
C ASP A 43 -7.65 -20.07 11.77
N ASP A 44 -7.02 -19.41 12.75
CA ASP A 44 -5.60 -19.08 13.06
C ASP A 44 -4.48 -18.97 12.01
N ALA A 45 -4.74 -18.98 10.70
CA ALA A 45 -3.78 -18.48 9.72
C ALA A 45 -4.07 -17.00 9.46
N ALA A 46 -3.26 -16.10 10.04
CA ALA A 46 -3.28 -14.68 9.69
C ALA A 46 -3.32 -14.55 8.16
N SER A 47 -4.41 -14.01 7.63
CA SER A 47 -4.81 -14.14 6.23
C SER A 47 -4.03 -13.21 5.30
N LEU A 48 -2.70 -13.36 5.29
CA LEU A 48 -1.86 -12.81 4.24
C LEU A 48 -2.18 -13.56 2.95
N GLN A 49 -3.04 -12.98 2.14
CA GLN A 49 -3.25 -13.46 0.79
C GLN A 49 -2.08 -12.99 -0.05
N VAL A 50 -1.02 -13.80 -0.09
CA VAL A 50 0.04 -13.67 -1.10
C VAL A 50 -0.35 -14.57 -2.25
N GLY A 51 -0.64 -13.97 -3.40
CA GLY A 51 -0.98 -14.76 -4.58
C GLY A 51 -0.76 -13.97 -5.86
N PRO A 52 -0.64 -14.67 -7.01
CA PRO A 52 -0.80 -14.02 -8.29
C PRO A 52 -2.15 -13.30 -8.31
N THR A 53 -2.18 -12.03 -8.69
CA THR A 53 -3.44 -11.41 -9.10
C THR A 53 -3.89 -12.12 -10.37
N ASN A 54 -4.73 -13.15 -10.23
CA ASN A 54 -5.36 -13.85 -11.35
C ASN A 54 -6.26 -12.86 -12.09
N GLY A 55 -5.65 -12.16 -13.03
CA GLY A 55 -6.22 -11.00 -13.70
C GLY A 55 -5.67 -9.71 -13.11
N TRP A 56 -4.51 -9.28 -13.62
CA TRP A 56 -4.44 -7.92 -14.15
C TRP A 56 -5.55 -7.83 -15.20
N ALA A 57 -6.78 -7.57 -14.76
CA ALA A 57 -7.85 -7.30 -15.70
C ALA A 57 -7.38 -6.04 -16.39
N ALA A 58 -7.06 -6.14 -17.68
CA ALA A 58 -7.05 -4.99 -18.54
C ALA A 58 -8.43 -4.34 -18.33
N HIS A 59 -8.50 -3.30 -17.52
CA HIS A 59 -9.55 -2.32 -17.71
C HIS A 59 -9.30 -1.85 -19.13
N SER A 60 -10.11 -2.37 -20.05
CA SER A 60 -9.99 -2.16 -21.47
C SER A 60 -10.34 -0.70 -21.76
N LEU A 61 -9.41 0.21 -21.48
CA LEU A 61 -9.27 1.42 -22.25
C LEU A 61 -8.67 0.99 -23.59
N GLY A 62 -9.56 0.54 -24.49
CA GLY A 62 -9.32 0.49 -25.93
C GLY A 62 -7.99 -0.07 -26.43
N SER A 63 -7.43 -1.15 -25.87
CA SER A 63 -6.36 -1.86 -26.56
C SER A 63 -6.91 -2.44 -27.87
N GLU A 64 -6.46 -1.91 -29.00
CA GLU A 64 -6.86 -2.36 -30.34
C GLU A 64 -6.45 -3.82 -30.64
N CYS A 65 -5.61 -4.42 -29.80
CA CYS A 65 -5.28 -5.82 -29.86
C CYS A 65 -6.39 -6.67 -29.23
N LYS A 66 -7.28 -7.20 -30.07
CA LYS A 66 -8.24 -8.25 -29.68
C LYS A 66 -7.48 -9.47 -29.15
N VAL A 67 -7.53 -9.70 -27.84
CA VAL A 67 -7.07 -10.97 -27.25
C VAL A 67 -7.94 -12.10 -27.81
N PRO A 68 -7.38 -13.13 -28.45
CA PRO A 68 -8.16 -14.22 -29.03
C PRO A 68 -9.05 -14.92 -28.00
N THR A 69 -10.32 -15.13 -28.37
CA THR A 69 -11.29 -15.85 -27.55
C THR A 69 -10.78 -17.27 -27.27
N GLY A 70 -10.59 -17.63 -26.01
CA GLY A 70 -10.11 -18.96 -25.60
C GLY A 70 -8.63 -19.04 -25.22
N MET A 71 -7.86 -17.94 -25.32
CA MET A 71 -6.54 -17.89 -24.69
C MET A 71 -6.68 -17.86 -23.17
N GLN A 72 -6.15 -18.88 -22.50
CA GLN A 72 -5.84 -18.78 -21.08
C GLN A 72 -4.54 -17.98 -20.96
N VAL A 73 -4.65 -16.72 -20.53
CA VAL A 73 -3.47 -15.93 -20.18
C VAL A 73 -2.98 -16.46 -18.83
N GLU A 74 -1.95 -17.30 -18.87
CA GLU A 74 -1.21 -17.70 -17.69
C GLU A 74 -0.15 -16.62 -17.40
N ASP A 75 -0.18 -16.04 -16.20
CA ASP A 75 0.89 -15.14 -15.79
C ASP A 75 2.12 -15.99 -15.44
N LEU A 76 3.08 -16.02 -16.35
CA LEU A 76 4.32 -16.79 -16.18
C LEU A 76 5.22 -16.24 -15.06
N PHE A 77 5.03 -14.96 -14.69
CA PHE A 77 5.84 -14.26 -13.70
C PHE A 77 4.94 -13.37 -12.82
N PRO A 78 4.11 -13.97 -11.97
CA PRO A 78 3.22 -13.18 -11.16
C PRO A 78 4.00 -12.33 -10.16
N THR A 79 3.71 -11.04 -10.10
CA THR A 79 4.19 -10.18 -9.01
C THR A 79 3.40 -10.56 -7.75
N PRO A 80 4.04 -11.12 -6.71
CA PRO A 80 3.33 -11.43 -5.49
C PRO A 80 2.88 -10.11 -4.85
N ILE A 81 1.61 -10.01 -4.50
CA ILE A 81 1.08 -8.89 -3.71
C ILE A 81 0.31 -9.50 -2.56
N GLY A 82 0.59 -9.00 -1.35
CA GLY A 82 -0.04 -9.41 -0.13
C GLY A 82 -1.04 -8.37 0.36
N PHE A 83 -2.13 -8.85 0.94
CA PHE A 83 -3.12 -8.02 1.62
C PHE A 83 -3.35 -8.56 3.03
N ALA A 84 -3.49 -7.66 3.99
CA ALA A 84 -3.89 -7.95 5.35
C ALA A 84 -4.70 -6.77 5.92
N HIS A 85 -5.39 -7.00 7.02
CA HIS A 85 -5.96 -5.92 7.82
C HIS A 85 -5.23 -5.83 9.16
N ILE A 86 -5.07 -4.63 9.72
CA ILE A 86 -4.34 -4.38 10.97
C ILE A 86 -4.89 -5.19 12.16
N SER A 87 -6.17 -5.56 12.14
CA SER A 87 -6.77 -6.42 13.16
C SER A 87 -6.26 -7.87 13.13
N GLN A 88 -5.63 -8.29 12.03
CA GLN A 88 -5.17 -9.67 11.79
C GLN A 88 -3.67 -9.84 12.09
N VAL A 89 -2.94 -8.76 12.39
CA VAL A 89 -1.47 -8.79 12.55
C VAL A 89 -1.01 -8.83 14.01
N GLY A 90 -1.92 -9.19 14.92
CA GLY A 90 -1.62 -9.41 16.34
C GLY A 90 -1.48 -8.14 17.17
N ILE A 91 -2.10 -7.02 16.74
CA ILE A 91 -2.17 -5.78 17.53
C ILE A 91 -3.43 -5.82 18.40
N LYS A 92 -3.26 -5.78 19.73
CA LYS A 92 -4.35 -6.00 20.68
C LYS A 92 -5.43 -4.92 20.60
N ASN A 93 -5.01 -3.67 20.47
CA ASN A 93 -5.92 -2.52 20.36
C ASN A 93 -5.65 -1.75 19.06
N TRP A 94 -5.80 -2.46 17.94
CA TRP A 94 -5.49 -1.92 16.62
C TRP A 94 -6.21 -0.61 16.31
N LYS A 95 -7.47 -0.42 16.78
CA LYS A 95 -8.20 0.85 16.63
C LYS A 95 -7.52 2.01 17.33
N ARG A 96 -7.03 1.79 18.55
CA ARG A 96 -6.28 2.81 19.30
C ARG A 96 -4.92 3.10 18.63
N THR A 97 -4.25 2.08 18.11
CA THR A 97 -3.01 2.24 17.35
C THR A 97 -3.25 3.07 16.09
N LEU A 98 -4.28 2.75 15.31
CA LEU A 98 -4.67 3.48 14.10
C LEU A 98 -4.99 4.95 14.43
N ALA A 99 -5.82 5.19 15.46
CA ALA A 99 -6.17 6.53 15.89
C ALA A 99 -4.94 7.34 16.36
N PHE A 100 -4.01 6.70 17.08
CA PHE A 100 -2.76 7.31 17.49
C PHE A 100 -1.90 7.71 16.28
N LEU A 101 -1.67 6.80 15.34
CA LEU A 101 -0.89 7.07 14.13
C LEU A 101 -1.53 8.21 13.33
N ARG A 102 -2.86 8.17 13.12
CA ARG A 102 -3.62 9.22 12.41
C ARG A 102 -3.46 10.57 13.08
N GLU A 103 -3.80 10.65 14.36
CA GLU A 103 -3.79 11.91 15.12
C GLU A 103 -2.39 12.52 15.11
N ARG A 104 -1.37 11.69 15.30
CA ARG A 104 0.02 12.14 15.31
C ARG A 104 0.40 12.67 13.92
N SER A 105 0.20 11.92 12.85
CA SER A 105 0.58 12.32 11.48
C SER A 105 -0.13 13.57 11.01
N VAL A 106 -1.45 13.59 11.10
CA VAL A 106 -2.25 14.74 10.66
C VAL A 106 -1.91 15.99 11.47
N ARG A 107 -1.82 15.91 12.81
CA ARG A 107 -1.48 17.10 13.62
C ARG A 107 -0.08 17.64 13.33
N ARG A 108 0.90 16.78 13.02
CA ARG A 108 2.26 17.24 12.67
C ARG A 108 2.25 17.90 11.29
N PHE A 109 1.62 17.26 10.31
CA PHE A 109 1.44 17.80 8.97
C PHE A 109 0.71 19.16 9.00
N ASP A 110 -0.42 19.25 9.68
CA ASP A 110 -1.22 20.48 9.80
C ASP A 110 -0.41 21.64 10.39
N ARG A 111 0.39 21.38 11.44
CA ARG A 111 1.23 22.42 12.04
C ARG A 111 2.28 22.94 11.05
N LEU A 112 2.88 22.04 10.28
CA LEU A 112 3.86 22.40 9.27
C LEU A 112 3.20 23.20 8.14
N TYR A 113 2.07 22.70 7.63
CA TYR A 113 1.26 23.35 6.61
C TYR A 113 0.83 24.77 7.03
N GLN A 114 0.28 24.93 8.24
CA GLN A 114 -0.14 26.23 8.76
C GLN A 114 1.03 27.22 8.95
N LYS A 115 2.20 26.73 9.39
CA LYS A 115 3.42 27.54 9.50
C LYS A 115 3.85 28.07 8.13
N LYS A 116 3.80 27.23 7.10
CA LYS A 116 4.23 27.55 5.74
C LYS A 116 3.23 28.41 4.98
N ARG A 117 1.94 28.17 5.12
CA ARG A 117 0.88 29.00 4.54
C ARG A 117 0.95 30.44 5.03
N LYS A 118 1.20 30.66 6.34
CA LYS A 118 1.41 32.01 6.90
C LYS A 118 2.61 32.74 6.29
N ALA A 119 3.60 32.02 5.81
CA ALA A 119 4.77 32.57 5.13
C ALA A 119 4.52 32.90 3.64
N ARG A 120 3.30 32.64 3.10
CA ARG A 120 2.91 32.88 1.69
C ARG A 120 3.82 32.21 0.64
N GLN A 121 4.47 31.09 0.98
CA GLN A 121 5.61 30.60 0.20
C GLN A 121 5.64 29.10 -0.15
N ALA A 122 4.67 28.29 0.25
CA ALA A 122 4.78 26.85 0.00
C ALA A 122 3.62 26.34 -0.85
N LYS A 123 3.96 25.73 -1.99
CA LYS A 123 3.09 24.74 -2.61
C LYS A 123 2.98 23.55 -1.66
N PHE A 124 1.92 22.78 -1.78
CA PHE A 124 1.72 21.56 -1.01
C PHE A 124 2.96 20.66 -1.07
N MET A 125 3.53 20.46 -2.27
CA MET A 125 4.71 19.62 -2.46
C MET A 125 5.90 20.05 -1.60
N ASP A 126 6.09 21.36 -1.37
CA ASP A 126 7.15 21.85 -0.49
C ASP A 126 6.90 21.44 0.97
N VAL A 127 5.63 21.52 1.41
CA VAL A 127 5.22 21.11 2.76
C VAL A 127 5.37 19.61 2.93
N ASN A 128 5.00 18.82 1.93
CA ASN A 128 5.07 17.36 1.97
C ASN A 128 6.53 16.88 1.97
N ASN A 129 7.39 17.46 1.13
CA ASN A 129 8.81 17.16 1.11
C ASN A 129 9.47 17.50 2.46
N GLU A 130 9.14 18.64 3.06
CA GLU A 130 9.64 18.96 4.41
C GLU A 130 9.05 18.05 5.48
N PHE A 131 7.78 17.66 5.37
CA PHE A 131 7.17 16.70 6.29
C PHE A 131 7.91 15.36 6.23
N PHE A 132 8.17 14.86 5.03
CA PHE A 132 8.96 13.65 4.78
C PHE A 132 10.37 13.77 5.35
N GLN A 133 11.13 14.82 5.01
CA GLN A 133 12.49 15.06 5.51
C GLN A 133 12.55 15.24 7.04
N SER A 134 11.45 15.66 7.68
CA SER A 134 11.39 15.79 9.13
C SER A 134 11.23 14.46 9.88
N GLN A 135 11.01 13.36 9.17
CA GLN A 135 10.87 12.02 9.71
C GLN A 135 12.22 11.32 9.63
N GLU A 136 12.83 11.08 10.79
CA GLU A 136 14.05 10.27 10.86
C GLU A 136 13.65 8.80 10.77
N THR A 137 14.12 8.13 9.73
CA THR A 137 13.75 6.74 9.46
C THR A 137 14.41 5.77 10.44
N ASN A 138 15.52 6.18 11.07
CA ASN A 138 16.13 5.46 12.17
C ASN A 138 15.49 5.82 13.53
N ALA A 139 14.72 4.90 14.11
CA ALA A 139 13.99 5.15 15.35
C ALA A 139 14.88 5.59 16.54
N GLN A 140 16.12 5.11 16.62
CA GLN A 140 17.04 5.48 17.70
C GLN A 140 17.55 6.91 17.52
N ALA A 141 18.03 7.25 16.31
CA ALA A 141 18.44 8.61 15.99
C ALA A 141 17.29 9.62 16.18
N ALA A 142 16.06 9.22 15.85
CA ALA A 142 14.87 10.05 16.02
C ALA A 142 14.59 10.42 17.48
N MET A 143 14.98 9.56 18.43
CA MET A 143 14.83 9.82 19.86
C MET A 143 15.89 10.77 20.42
N GLU A 144 17.05 10.86 19.77
CA GLU A 144 18.20 11.65 20.23
C GLU A 144 18.18 13.10 19.71
N GLN A 145 17.45 13.39 18.63
CA GLN A 145 17.47 14.69 17.98
C GLN A 145 16.25 15.59 18.28
N PRO A 146 16.43 16.82 18.81
CA PRO A 146 15.34 17.72 19.23
C PRO A 146 14.34 18.20 18.13
N GLY A 147 14.61 17.96 16.84
CA GLY A 147 13.72 18.35 15.73
C GLY A 147 12.87 17.21 15.14
N HIS A 148 13.19 15.96 15.49
CA HIS A 148 12.55 14.80 14.91
C HIS A 148 11.23 14.48 15.62
N TRP A 149 10.69 13.28 15.42
CA TRP A 149 9.38 12.91 15.94
C TRP A 149 9.43 11.95 17.13
N PRO A 150 10.17 12.25 18.22
CA PRO A 150 10.43 11.29 19.29
C PRO A 150 9.14 10.83 19.99
N LYS A 151 8.07 11.63 19.96
CA LYS A 151 6.75 11.27 20.50
C LYS A 151 6.07 10.12 19.76
N MET A 152 6.35 9.94 18.46
CA MET A 152 5.89 8.78 17.71
C MET A 152 6.75 7.57 18.09
N TYR A 153 8.08 7.67 17.93
CA TYR A 153 9.01 6.56 18.14
C TYR A 153 9.04 6.04 19.59
N GLY A 154 8.91 6.91 20.59
CA GLY A 154 8.86 6.53 22.01
C GLY A 154 7.51 5.98 22.49
N SER A 155 6.51 5.84 21.60
CA SER A 155 5.18 5.35 21.97
C SER A 155 5.10 3.83 21.97
N ALA A 156 4.50 3.24 23.02
CA ALA A 156 4.19 1.81 23.05
C ALA A 156 3.30 1.36 21.88
N LEU A 157 2.41 2.22 21.39
CA LEU A 157 1.55 1.91 20.23
C LEU A 157 2.36 1.84 18.94
N TYR A 158 3.39 2.68 18.80
CA TYR A 158 4.28 2.64 17.65
C TYR A 158 5.20 1.41 17.72
N ALA A 159 5.73 1.10 18.90
CA ALA A 159 6.53 -0.12 19.10
C ALA A 159 5.72 -1.40 18.79
N GLU A 160 4.45 -1.46 19.22
CA GLU A 160 3.53 -2.56 18.88
C GLU A 160 3.31 -2.64 17.36
N TRP A 161 3.14 -1.50 16.70
CA TRP A 161 3.03 -1.42 15.24
C TRP A 161 4.28 -1.91 14.52
N VAL A 162 5.48 -1.44 14.89
CA VAL A 162 6.76 -1.88 14.30
C VAL A 162 6.92 -3.40 14.44
N SER A 163 6.58 -3.95 15.61
CA SER A 163 6.61 -5.40 15.84
C SER A 163 5.64 -6.14 14.91
N ALA A 164 4.44 -5.61 14.68
CA ALA A 164 3.47 -6.18 13.76
C ALA A 164 3.93 -6.08 12.29
N ALA A 165 4.48 -4.94 11.89
CA ALA A 165 5.06 -4.72 10.57
C ALA A 165 6.16 -5.74 10.25
N LYS A 166 7.10 -5.98 11.18
CA LYS A 166 8.13 -7.03 11.03
C LYS A 166 7.51 -8.41 10.78
N ARG A 167 6.45 -8.78 11.51
CA ARG A 167 5.74 -10.06 11.29
C ARG A 167 5.09 -10.13 9.91
N VAL A 168 4.46 -9.05 9.47
CA VAL A 168 3.85 -8.93 8.14
C VAL A 168 4.91 -9.14 7.06
N CYS A 169 6.03 -8.41 7.14
CA CYS A 169 7.15 -8.54 6.21
C CYS A 169 7.74 -9.95 6.21
N SER A 170 8.07 -10.51 7.37
CA SER A 170 8.63 -11.87 7.45
C SER A 170 7.67 -12.92 6.89
N SER A 171 6.37 -12.79 7.15
CA SER A 171 5.37 -13.74 6.65
C SER A 171 5.22 -13.63 5.13
N TYR A 172 5.27 -12.41 4.59
CA TYR A 172 5.25 -12.19 3.15
C TYR A 172 6.47 -12.78 2.45
N VAL A 173 7.68 -12.54 2.96
CA VAL A 173 8.93 -13.10 2.43
C VAL A 173 8.91 -14.62 2.43
N ARG A 174 8.46 -15.24 3.53
CA ARG A 174 8.26 -16.70 3.60
C ARG A 174 7.22 -17.20 2.60
N GLY A 175 6.14 -16.44 2.40
CA GLY A 175 5.12 -16.72 1.39
C GLY A 175 5.65 -16.72 -0.04
N MET A 176 6.72 -15.96 -0.32
CA MET A 176 7.45 -15.98 -1.60
C MET A 176 8.44 -17.15 -1.71
N GLY A 177 8.52 -18.04 -0.72
CA GLY A 177 9.46 -19.17 -0.70
C GLY A 177 10.88 -18.81 -0.29
N VAL A 178 11.11 -17.60 0.24
CA VAL A 178 12.42 -17.19 0.77
C VAL A 178 12.50 -17.59 2.25
N PRO A 179 13.40 -18.52 2.62
CA PRO A 179 13.59 -18.88 4.02
C PRO A 179 14.26 -17.71 4.76
N LEU A 180 13.76 -17.41 5.95
CA LEU A 180 14.36 -16.43 6.87
C LEU A 180 14.80 -17.14 8.15
N THR A 181 16.07 -16.98 8.50
CA THR A 181 16.61 -17.37 9.81
C THR A 181 16.01 -16.51 10.92
N LYS A 182 16.20 -16.95 12.17
CA LYS A 182 15.77 -16.19 13.33
C LYS A 182 16.54 -14.86 13.45
N GLU A 183 17.84 -14.88 13.18
CA GLU A 183 18.72 -13.71 13.20
C GLU A 183 18.27 -12.68 12.15
N GLU A 184 18.07 -13.08 10.89
CA GLU A 184 17.56 -12.17 9.84
C GLU A 184 16.19 -11.57 10.18
N GLN A 185 15.32 -12.33 10.86
CA GLN A 185 14.03 -11.81 11.31
C GLN A 185 14.17 -10.80 12.46
N GLU A 186 15.09 -11.03 13.40
CA GLU A 186 15.34 -10.14 14.54
C GLU A 186 16.03 -8.84 14.09
N GLU A 187 17.02 -8.98 13.20
CA GLU A 187 17.84 -7.89 12.66
C GLU A 187 17.20 -7.14 11.49
N MET A 188 16.02 -7.57 11.02
CA MET A 188 15.27 -6.88 9.98
C MET A 188 15.14 -5.38 10.28
N GLU A 189 15.73 -4.56 9.41
CA GLU A 189 15.60 -3.12 9.46
C GLU A 189 14.29 -2.70 8.80
N LEU A 190 13.56 -1.78 9.44
CA LEU A 190 12.36 -1.18 8.89
C LEU A 190 12.54 0.33 8.82
N ILE A 191 12.42 0.86 7.62
CA ILE A 191 12.32 2.29 7.36
C ILE A 191 10.81 2.59 7.36
N LEU A 192 10.34 3.41 8.30
CA LEU A 192 8.92 3.75 8.46
C LEU A 192 8.72 5.26 8.49
N TRP A 193 7.76 5.72 7.69
CA TRP A 193 7.36 7.12 7.60
C TRP A 193 5.85 7.19 7.35
N ALA A 194 5.28 8.36 7.60
CA ALA A 194 3.92 8.72 7.25
C ALA A 194 3.92 9.65 6.05
N ALA A 195 2.92 9.49 5.19
CA ALA A 195 2.54 10.46 4.18
C ALA A 195 1.12 10.94 4.49
N VAL A 196 0.84 12.22 4.20
CA VAL A 196 -0.47 12.83 4.40
C VAL A 196 -0.84 13.54 3.10
N TYR A 197 -1.97 13.14 2.53
CA TYR A 197 -2.51 13.65 1.27
C TYR A 197 -3.85 14.34 1.58
N PRO A 198 -3.84 15.61 1.99
CA PRO A 198 -5.07 16.35 2.24
C PRO A 198 -5.74 16.73 0.91
N ASP A 199 -7.06 16.82 0.94
CA ASP A 199 -7.87 17.45 -0.09
C ASP A 199 -7.76 18.97 0.07
N VAL A 200 -7.01 19.62 -0.82
CA VAL A 200 -6.78 21.08 -0.79
C VAL A 200 -7.12 21.67 -2.16
N ASP A 201 -8.07 22.61 -2.15
CA ASP A 201 -8.46 23.37 -3.32
C ASP A 201 -7.20 23.95 -4.01
N ASP A 202 -7.06 23.69 -5.31
CA ASP A 202 -6.00 24.18 -6.22
C ASP A 202 -4.60 23.53 -6.13
N ASP A 203 -4.39 22.49 -5.32
CA ASP A 203 -3.09 21.76 -5.27
C ASP A 203 -3.30 20.24 -5.36
N VAL A 204 -3.20 19.73 -6.59
CA VAL A 204 -3.35 18.31 -6.92
C VAL A 204 -2.18 17.53 -6.32
N VAL A 205 -2.43 16.84 -5.21
CA VAL A 205 -1.39 16.10 -4.50
C VAL A 205 -1.30 14.66 -4.99
N SER A 206 -0.19 14.30 -5.64
CA SER A 206 0.14 12.91 -5.95
C SER A 206 1.51 12.49 -5.43
N HIS A 207 1.73 11.18 -5.41
CA HIS A 207 3.04 10.58 -5.34
C HIS A 207 3.26 9.84 -6.66
N MET A 208 4.23 10.30 -7.45
CA MET A 208 4.47 9.77 -8.80
C MET A 208 4.96 8.32 -8.78
N TYR A 209 5.07 7.70 -9.96
CA TYR A 209 5.62 6.37 -10.08
C TYR A 209 7.04 6.30 -9.55
N HIS A 210 7.25 5.42 -8.58
CA HIS A 210 8.55 5.15 -7.98
C HIS A 210 8.64 3.69 -7.51
N ALA A 211 9.84 3.32 -7.06
CA ALA A 211 10.11 2.10 -6.33
C ALA A 211 10.99 2.45 -5.12
N HIS A 212 11.20 1.51 -4.21
CA HIS A 212 12.12 1.70 -3.10
C HIS A 212 13.40 0.92 -3.36
N GLN A 213 14.44 1.59 -3.85
CA GLN A 213 15.75 0.98 -4.08
C GLN A 213 16.35 0.45 -2.77
N GLU A 214 17.19 -0.57 -2.87
CA GLU A 214 17.90 -1.19 -1.73
C GLU A 214 16.99 -1.84 -0.67
N SER A 215 15.68 -1.92 -0.94
CA SER A 215 14.70 -2.59 -0.09
C SER A 215 14.26 -3.91 -0.72
N ILE A 216 13.86 -4.88 0.13
CA ILE A 216 13.35 -6.18 -0.32
C ILE A 216 11.82 -6.16 -0.42
N VAL A 217 11.17 -5.58 0.60
CA VAL A 217 9.72 -5.56 0.76
C VAL A 217 9.26 -4.16 1.15
N SER A 218 8.22 -3.70 0.46
CA SER A 218 7.50 -2.47 0.77
C SER A 218 6.11 -2.82 1.27
N PHE A 219 5.60 -2.02 2.20
CA PHE A 219 4.22 -2.15 2.65
C PHE A 219 3.63 -0.78 2.99
N VAL A 220 2.31 -0.68 2.91
CA VAL A 220 1.56 0.54 3.25
C VAL A 220 0.41 0.16 4.18
N LEU A 221 0.32 0.82 5.33
CA LEU A 221 -0.85 0.79 6.21
C LEU A 221 -1.70 2.04 5.94
N PHE A 222 -2.96 1.85 5.56
CA PHE A 222 -3.89 2.95 5.33
C PHE A 222 -4.54 3.37 6.64
N VAL A 223 -4.09 4.48 7.21
CA VAL A 223 -4.50 4.92 8.55
C VAL A 223 -5.79 5.77 8.54
N SER A 224 -6.04 6.46 7.43
CA SER A 224 -7.19 7.33 7.21
C SER A 224 -7.44 7.42 5.71
N MET A 225 -8.67 7.26 5.24
CA MET A 225 -9.02 7.31 3.82
C MET A 225 -10.18 8.28 3.56
N PRO A 226 -10.15 9.07 2.48
CA PRO A 226 -11.27 9.91 2.09
C PRO A 226 -12.46 9.08 1.58
N SER A 227 -13.59 9.75 1.37
CA SER A 227 -14.77 9.17 0.71
C SER A 227 -15.19 10.07 -0.46
N PRO A 228 -15.05 9.61 -1.72
CA PRO A 228 -14.54 8.31 -2.15
C PRO A 228 -13.04 8.11 -1.85
N ALA A 229 -12.61 6.85 -1.74
CA ALA A 229 -11.20 6.52 -1.52
C ALA A 229 -10.42 6.64 -2.84
N THR A 230 -9.23 7.24 -2.79
CA THR A 230 -8.28 7.21 -3.91
C THR A 230 -7.48 5.91 -3.89
N PRO A 231 -7.31 5.25 -5.05
CA PRO A 231 -6.61 3.98 -5.09
C PRO A 231 -5.10 4.18 -4.94
N MET A 232 -4.41 3.19 -4.38
CA MET A 232 -3.00 3.00 -4.68
C MET A 232 -2.89 2.26 -6.02
N VAL A 233 -1.96 2.67 -6.88
CA VAL A 233 -1.76 2.01 -8.17
C VAL A 233 -0.40 1.32 -8.17
N ILE A 234 -0.39 0.02 -8.46
CA ILE A 234 0.83 -0.77 -8.66
C ILE A 234 0.91 -1.13 -10.15
N ALA A 235 2.01 -0.79 -10.80
CA ALA A 235 2.23 -1.04 -12.22
C ALA A 235 3.03 -2.33 -12.43
N ASP A 236 2.79 -2.98 -13.56
CA ASP A 236 3.52 -4.18 -13.97
C ASP A 236 4.98 -3.82 -14.25
N PRO A 237 5.95 -4.36 -13.50
CA PRO A 237 7.36 -4.02 -13.71
C PRO A 237 7.93 -4.63 -15.00
N ARG A 238 7.19 -5.51 -15.70
CA ARG A 238 7.66 -6.15 -16.92
C ARG A 238 7.81 -5.12 -18.05
N GLY A 239 9.04 -4.96 -18.50
CA GLY A 239 9.37 -4.08 -19.62
C GLY A 239 10.39 -2.99 -19.27
N MET A 240 10.76 -2.84 -17.99
CA MET A 240 11.81 -1.92 -17.55
C MET A 240 12.91 -2.60 -16.73
N PRO A 241 14.14 -2.10 -16.78
CA PRO A 241 15.20 -2.54 -15.88
C PRO A 241 14.85 -2.16 -14.42
N PRO A 242 15.06 -3.05 -13.44
CA PRO A 242 14.63 -2.87 -12.04
C PRO A 242 15.46 -1.84 -11.24
N VAL A 243 16.38 -1.12 -11.87
CA VAL A 243 17.42 -0.32 -11.22
C VAL A 243 17.36 1.18 -11.54
N GLU A 244 16.36 1.63 -12.30
CA GLU A 244 16.27 3.04 -12.69
C GLU A 244 15.46 3.86 -11.66
N ASP A 245 15.79 5.14 -11.54
CA ASP A 245 15.00 6.10 -10.78
C ASP A 245 13.80 6.53 -11.64
N TYR A 246 12.65 5.93 -11.33
CA TYR A 246 11.45 6.04 -12.16
C TYR A 246 10.83 7.44 -12.16
N GLU A 247 11.21 8.30 -11.21
CA GLU A 247 10.79 9.69 -11.17
C GLU A 247 11.33 10.50 -12.37
N TRP A 248 12.35 9.99 -13.07
CA TRP A 248 13.00 10.66 -14.19
C TRP A 248 12.27 10.48 -15.53
N PHE A 249 11.35 9.52 -15.62
CA PHE A 249 10.52 9.30 -16.82
C PHE A 249 9.32 10.23 -16.92
N GLN A 250 9.23 11.24 -16.05
CA GLN A 250 8.21 12.27 -16.12
C GLN A 250 8.44 13.15 -17.35
N ASP A 251 7.65 12.98 -18.40
CA ASP A 251 7.46 14.08 -19.34
C ASP A 251 6.59 15.16 -18.65
N ARG A 252 6.93 16.43 -18.91
CA ARG A 252 6.36 17.57 -18.19
C ARG A 252 4.87 17.74 -18.53
N GLY A 253 3.99 17.06 -17.81
CA GLY A 253 2.54 17.16 -17.99
C GLY A 253 1.79 15.88 -17.70
N ASP A 254 2.47 14.73 -17.61
CA ASP A 254 1.85 13.51 -17.11
C ASP A 254 1.70 13.62 -15.59
N LEU A 255 0.45 13.70 -15.12
CA LEU A 255 0.10 13.63 -13.69
C LEU A 255 0.30 12.20 -13.13
N GLY A 256 1.01 11.35 -13.89
CA GLY A 256 1.15 9.94 -13.68
C GLY A 256 -0.23 9.32 -13.64
N VAL A 257 -1.14 9.65 -14.58
CA VAL A 257 -2.48 9.04 -14.61
C VAL A 257 -2.43 7.74 -15.41
N ASP A 258 -1.75 7.79 -16.55
CA ASP A 258 -1.56 6.65 -17.42
C ASP A 258 -0.08 6.28 -17.42
N ALA A 259 0.21 5.02 -17.14
CA ALA A 259 1.53 4.50 -17.41
C ALA A 259 1.74 4.53 -18.93
N GLU A 260 2.50 5.50 -19.44
CA GLU A 260 3.06 5.34 -20.78
C GLU A 260 3.90 4.04 -20.83
N PRO A 261 3.94 3.35 -21.97
CA PRO A 261 4.70 2.11 -22.10
C PRO A 261 6.10 2.23 -21.48
N PRO A 262 6.52 1.23 -20.69
CA PRO A 262 6.13 -0.15 -20.87
C PRO A 262 5.29 -0.75 -19.73
N PHE A 263 4.61 0.04 -18.89
CA PHE A 263 3.70 -0.54 -17.89
C PHE A 263 2.35 -0.90 -18.51
N HIS A 264 2.31 -2.07 -19.16
CA HIS A 264 1.15 -2.54 -19.93
C HIS A 264 -0.09 -2.83 -19.07
N ARG A 265 0.07 -2.89 -17.74
CA ARG A 265 -0.97 -3.29 -16.80
C ARG A 265 -0.78 -2.57 -15.46
N THR A 266 -1.89 -2.22 -14.81
CA THR A 266 -1.93 -1.66 -13.47
C THR A 266 -2.89 -2.46 -12.59
N LEU A 267 -2.61 -2.48 -11.29
CA LEU A 267 -3.52 -2.90 -10.24
C LEU A 267 -3.91 -1.67 -9.45
N GLU A 268 -5.21 -1.38 -9.40
CA GLU A 268 -5.76 -0.34 -8.54
C GLU A 268 -6.29 -0.97 -7.24
N PHE A 269 -5.78 -0.49 -6.11
CA PHE A 269 -6.19 -0.94 -4.79
C PHE A 269 -6.88 0.19 -4.02
N PHE A 270 -8.20 0.07 -3.87
CA PHE A 270 -9.03 1.02 -3.12
C PHE A 270 -9.09 0.60 -1.64
N ALA A 271 -8.15 1.11 -0.84
CA ALA A 271 -8.01 0.74 0.56
C ALA A 271 -9.10 1.34 1.47
N GLY A 272 -9.44 0.60 2.52
CA GLY A 272 -10.13 1.10 3.71
C GLY A 272 -9.18 1.44 4.86
N GLU A 273 -9.72 2.07 5.90
CA GLU A 273 -8.98 2.29 7.14
C GLU A 273 -8.55 0.95 7.78
N GLY A 274 -7.26 0.79 8.04
CA GLY A 274 -6.68 -0.40 8.64
C GLY A 274 -6.18 -1.44 7.63
N ASP A 275 -6.42 -1.25 6.33
CA ASP A 275 -5.87 -2.14 5.30
C ASP A 275 -4.36 -2.00 5.20
N ILE A 276 -3.71 -3.13 4.91
CA ILE A 276 -2.29 -3.26 4.67
C ILE A 276 -2.10 -3.90 3.30
N VAL A 277 -1.36 -3.22 2.42
CA VAL A 277 -0.84 -3.79 1.19
C VAL A 277 0.66 -4.00 1.33
N ILE A 278 1.17 -5.14 0.89
CA ILE A 278 2.59 -5.51 0.95
C ILE A 278 3.01 -6.08 -0.39
N PHE A 279 4.18 -5.69 -0.88
CA PHE A 279 4.64 -6.00 -2.23
C PHE A 279 6.18 -5.98 -2.29
N PRO A 280 6.81 -6.55 -3.33
CA PRO A 280 8.25 -6.47 -3.50
C PRO A 280 8.65 -5.01 -3.73
N SER A 281 9.73 -4.53 -3.11
CA SER A 281 10.08 -3.10 -3.21
C SER A 281 10.42 -2.60 -4.61
N PHE A 282 10.73 -3.51 -5.54
CA PHE A 282 10.93 -3.20 -6.95
C PHE A 282 9.61 -2.98 -7.71
N ALA A 283 8.44 -3.29 -7.12
CA ALA A 283 7.18 -3.08 -7.80
C ALA A 283 6.89 -1.57 -7.88
N ILE A 284 6.68 -1.13 -9.12
CA ILE A 284 6.45 0.27 -9.46
C ILE A 284 5.08 0.68 -8.95
N HIS A 285 4.99 1.78 -8.22
CA HIS A 285 3.72 2.21 -7.65
C HIS A 285 3.60 3.72 -7.54
N LYS A 286 2.36 4.20 -7.46
CA LYS A 286 2.01 5.61 -7.31
C LYS A 286 0.79 5.77 -6.40
N VAL A 287 0.63 6.99 -5.88
CA VAL A 287 -0.60 7.47 -5.25
C VAL A 287 -1.15 8.57 -6.15
N PRO A 288 -2.21 8.31 -6.94
CA PRO A 288 -2.86 9.32 -7.76
C PRO A 288 -3.38 10.48 -6.90
N PRO A 289 -3.70 11.62 -7.53
CA PRO A 289 -4.37 12.69 -6.84
C PRO A 289 -5.69 12.31 -6.19
N HIS A 290 -5.98 12.94 -5.05
CA HIS A 290 -7.31 12.94 -4.44
C HIS A 290 -8.31 13.74 -5.27
#